data_AF-A0A8S2G9F0-F1
#
_entry.id   AF-A0A8S2G9F0-F1
#
_cell.length_a   1.000
_cell.length_b   1.000
_cell.length_c   1.000
_cell.angle_alpha   90.00
_cell.angle_beta   90.00
_cell.angle_gamma   90.00
#
_symmetry.space_group_name_H-M   'P 1'
#
loop_
_entity.id
_entity.type
_entity.pdbx_description
1 polymer ?
#
loop_
_entity_poly.entity_id
_entity_poly.type
_entity_poly.pdbx_seq_one_letter_code
_entity_poly.pdbx_strand_id
1 'polypeptide(L)'
;TLRPPYISPKSQVFICTCLIIIQLLLSLLWLGYEQPNVNLIPYERLVIVKCNMNKHSFLFSLIYNAFLISICTVYAVRTRKVPENFNETKFIGFTCYTTCII
;
A
#
# COMPACT_ATOMS: atom_id res chain seq x y z
N THR A 1 -23.79 27.35 2.76
CA THR A 1 -22.95 26.27 2.20
C THR A 1 -22.56 25.35 3.35
N LEU A 2 -23.12 24.14 3.44
CA LEU A 2 -22.70 23.17 4.47
C LEU A 2 -21.24 22.78 4.18
N ARG A 3 -20.35 22.92 5.16
CA ARG A 3 -19.00 22.36 5.06
C ARG A 3 -19.14 20.84 4.96
N PRO A 4 -18.54 20.18 3.95
CA PRO A 4 -18.59 18.73 3.85
C PRO A 4 -18.00 18.08 5.12
N PRO A 5 -18.61 17.00 5.63
CA PRO A 5 -18.07 16.30 6.78
C PRO A 5 -16.70 15.68 6.44
N TYR A 6 -15.84 15.47 7.46
CA TYR A 6 -14.53 14.80 7.38
C TYR A 6 -13.37 15.57 6.68
N ILE A 7 -13.51 16.87 6.43
CA ILE A 7 -12.41 17.72 5.89
C ILE A 7 -11.38 18.11 6.97
N SER A 8 -11.70 17.96 8.25
CA SER A 8 -10.80 18.35 9.34
C SER A 8 -9.48 17.54 9.31
N PRO A 9 -8.30 18.16 9.52
CA PRO A 9 -7.01 17.47 9.57
C PRO A 9 -7.00 16.28 10.54
N LYS A 10 -7.68 16.42 11.69
CA LYS A 10 -7.81 15.33 12.67
C LYS A 10 -8.57 14.13 12.11
N SER A 11 -9.60 14.38 11.31
CA SER A 11 -10.39 13.34 10.66
C SER A 11 -9.59 12.62 9.58
N GLN A 12 -8.77 13.35 8.82
CA GLN A 12 -7.91 12.76 7.78
C GLN A 12 -6.86 11.84 8.39
N VAL A 13 -6.19 12.28 9.46
CA VAL A 13 -5.21 11.44 10.18
C VAL A 13 -5.88 10.19 10.75
N PHE A 14 -7.05 10.33 11.36
CA PHE A 14 -7.79 9.18 11.91
C PHE A 14 -8.12 8.13 10.85
N ILE A 15 -8.64 8.55 9.69
CA ILE A 15 -8.96 7.65 8.57
C ILE A 15 -7.69 6.94 8.07
N CYS A 16 -6.59 7.68 7.88
CA CYS A 16 -5.31 7.09 7.46
C CYS A 16 -4.81 6.05 8.48
N THR A 17 -4.85 6.37 9.77
CA THR A 17 -4.44 5.44 10.83
C THR A 17 -5.29 4.16 10.81
N CYS A 18 -6.60 4.27 10.63
CA CYS A 18 -7.49 3.10 10.50
C CYS A 18 -7.10 2.21 9.31
N LEU A 19 -6.85 2.80 8.14
CA LEU A 19 -6.45 2.05 6.93
C LEU A 19 -5.11 1.33 7.13
N ILE A 20 -4.15 1.96 7.81
CA ILE A 20 -2.84 1.37 8.14
C ILE A 20 -3.00 0.23 9.14
N ILE A 21 -3.84 0.37 10.17
CA ILE A 21 -4.09 -0.68 11.16
C ILE A 21 -4.69 -1.91 10.48
N ILE A 22 -5.64 -1.74 9.56
CA ILE A 22 -6.22 -2.87 8.81
C ILE A 22 -5.12 -3.58 8.02
N GLN A 23 -4.28 -2.85 7.30
CA GLN A 23 -3.15 -3.46 6.57
C GLN A 23 -2.20 -4.20 7.51
N LEU A 24 -1.89 -3.62 8.67
CA LEU A 24 -1.00 -4.24 9.66
C LEU A 24 -1.59 -5.55 10.20
N LEU A 25 -2.89 -5.57 10.53
CA LEU A 25 -3.58 -6.77 10.99
C LEU A 25 -3.59 -7.87 9.92
N LEU A 26 -3.86 -7.52 8.66
CA LEU A 26 -3.79 -8.46 7.55
C LEU A 26 -2.39 -9.05 7.40
N SER A 27 -1.34 -8.23 7.48
CA SER A 27 0.06 -8.68 7.43
C SER A 27 0.45 -9.57 8.62
N LEU A 28 -0.08 -9.30 9.82
CA LEU A 28 0.18 -10.11 11.01
C LEU A 28 -0.56 -11.46 10.93
N LEU A 29 -1.82 -11.46 10.49
CA LEU A 29 -2.57 -12.70 10.22
C LEU A 29 -1.87 -13.54 9.16
N TRP A 30 -1.38 -12.88 8.12
CA TRP A 30 -0.58 -13.50 7.08
C TRP A 30 0.66 -14.20 7.62
N LEU A 31 1.46 -13.50 8.42
CA LEU A 31 2.68 -14.03 9.04
C LEU A 31 2.38 -15.17 10.03
N GLY A 32 1.22 -15.13 10.67
CA GLY A 32 0.75 -16.22 11.55
C GLY A 32 0.32 -17.46 10.76
N TYR A 33 -0.30 -17.29 9.58
CA TYR A 33 -0.73 -18.39 8.72
C TYR A 33 0.44 -19.03 7.97
N GLU A 34 1.34 -18.20 7.42
CA GLU A 34 2.53 -18.65 6.72
C GLU A 34 3.77 -18.34 7.56
N GLN A 35 4.17 -19.33 8.36
CA GLN A 35 5.35 -19.22 9.21
C GLN A 35 6.61 -19.01 8.34
N PRO A 36 7.46 -18.03 8.70
CA PRO A 36 8.67 -17.77 7.95
C PRO A 36 9.61 -18.96 8.06
N ASN A 37 9.83 -19.66 6.95
CA ASN A 37 10.77 -20.76 6.87
C ASN A 37 11.97 -20.38 6.00
N VAL A 38 13.15 -20.84 6.37
CA VAL A 38 14.42 -20.52 5.70
C VAL A 38 14.97 -21.79 5.07
N ASN A 39 15.17 -21.74 3.77
CA ASN A 39 15.81 -22.80 3.00
C ASN A 39 17.27 -22.42 2.71
N LEU A 40 18.19 -23.31 3.08
CA LEU A 40 19.60 -23.21 2.73
C LEU A 40 19.84 -23.98 1.43
N ILE A 41 20.27 -23.28 0.38
CA ILE A 41 20.61 -23.89 -0.90
C ILE A 41 22.14 -23.92 -1.01
N PRO A 42 22.77 -25.10 -0.82
CA PRO A 42 24.21 -25.24 -0.94
C PRO A 42 24.64 -25.19 -2.42
N TYR A 43 25.70 -24.44 -2.71
CA TYR A 43 26.43 -24.42 -3.97
C TYR A 43 27.91 -24.73 -3.71
N GLU A 44 28.62 -25.15 -4.75
CA GLU A 44 30.05 -25.53 -4.74
C GLU A 44 30.97 -24.59 -3.94
N ARG A 45 30.72 -23.27 -3.96
CA ARG A 45 31.56 -22.28 -3.25
C ARG A 45 30.80 -21.29 -2.35
N LEU A 46 29.49 -21.46 -2.19
CA LEU A 46 28.67 -20.54 -1.39
C LEU A 46 27.37 -21.20 -0.92
N VAL A 47 26.76 -20.65 0.13
CA VAL A 47 25.42 -21.07 0.60
C VAL A 47 24.46 -19.90 0.41
N ILE A 48 23.37 -20.11 -0.33
CA ILE A 48 22.31 -19.11 -0.49
C ILE A 48 21.23 -19.38 0.54
N VAL A 49 20.99 -18.40 1.41
CA VAL A 49 19.87 -18.41 2.36
C VAL A 49 18.66 -17.79 1.65
N LYS A 50 17.59 -18.58 1.41
CA LYS A 50 16.34 -18.09 0.81
C LYS A 50 15.17 -18.27 1.78
N CYS A 51 14.33 -17.26 1.91
CA CYS A 51 13.02 -17.45 2.55
C CYS A 51 12.14 -18.33 1.66
N ASN A 52 11.56 -19.36 2.25
CA ASN A 52 10.58 -20.23 1.62
C ASN A 52 9.20 -19.54 1.63
N MET A 53 8.98 -18.67 0.65
CA MET A 53 7.72 -17.95 0.49
C MET A 53 6.89 -18.62 -0.60
N ASN A 54 5.64 -19.01 -0.31
CA ASN A 54 4.75 -19.46 -1.37
C ASN A 54 4.34 -18.25 -2.24
N LYS A 55 4.61 -18.33 -3.54
CA LYS A 55 4.39 -17.21 -4.48
C LYS A 55 2.92 -16.79 -4.55
N HIS A 56 2.00 -17.75 -4.55
CA HIS A 56 0.56 -17.48 -4.57
C HIS A 56 0.11 -16.73 -3.33
N SER A 57 0.65 -17.16 -2.21
CA SER A 57 0.36 -16.61 -0.91
C SER A 57 0.89 -15.15 -0.84
N PHE A 58 2.14 -14.92 -1.24
CA PHE A 58 2.73 -13.58 -1.36
C PHE A 58 1.90 -12.63 -2.26
N LEU A 59 1.46 -13.11 -3.43
CA LEU A 59 0.59 -12.33 -4.32
C LEU A 59 -0.74 -11.96 -3.67
N PHE A 60 -1.34 -12.87 -2.89
CA PHE A 60 -2.58 -12.61 -2.19
C PHE A 60 -2.44 -11.51 -1.13
N SER A 61 -1.32 -11.50 -0.41
CA SER A 61 -1.00 -10.44 0.57
C SER A 61 -0.86 -9.05 -0.07
N LEU A 62 -0.46 -8.99 -1.34
CA LEU A 62 -0.33 -7.75 -2.11
C LEU A 62 -1.67 -7.19 -2.63
N ILE A 63 -2.75 -7.99 -2.67
CA ILE A 63 -4.03 -7.57 -3.25
C ILE A 63 -4.62 -6.36 -2.54
N TYR A 64 -4.58 -6.33 -1.20
CA TYR A 64 -5.12 -5.19 -0.44
C TYR A 64 -4.29 -3.92 -0.69
N ASN A 65 -2.97 -4.03 -0.79
CA ASN A 65 -2.10 -2.89 -1.14
C ASN A 65 -2.41 -2.38 -2.55
N ALA A 66 -2.55 -3.28 -3.53
CA ALA A 66 -2.92 -2.93 -4.90
C ALA A 66 -4.30 -2.26 -4.96
N PHE A 67 -5.27 -2.73 -4.17
CA PHE A 67 -6.58 -2.13 -4.05
C PHE A 67 -6.54 -0.71 -3.47
N LEU A 68 -5.80 -0.50 -2.38
CA LEU A 68 -5.59 0.84 -1.80
C LEU A 68 -4.94 1.80 -2.79
N ILE A 69 -3.88 1.35 -3.49
CA ILE A 69 -3.19 2.15 -4.50
C ILE A 69 -4.13 2.51 -5.66
N SER A 70 -4.96 1.57 -6.11
CA SER A 70 -5.96 1.81 -7.17
C SER A 70 -6.95 2.89 -6.74
N ILE A 71 -7.51 2.78 -5.53
CA ILE A 71 -8.43 3.78 -4.98
C ILE A 71 -7.76 5.15 -4.86
N CYS A 72 -6.56 5.20 -4.29
CA CYS A 72 -5.78 6.44 -4.17
C CYS A 72 -5.53 7.08 -5.54
N THR A 73 -5.20 6.29 -6.54
CA THR A 73 -4.96 6.75 -7.91
C THR A 73 -6.24 7.29 -8.54
N VAL A 74 -7.38 6.60 -8.40
CA VAL A 74 -8.68 7.07 -8.90
C VAL A 74 -9.05 8.41 -8.26
N TYR A 75 -8.92 8.54 -6.94
CA TYR A 75 -9.20 9.80 -6.25
C TYR A 75 -8.23 10.91 -6.68
N ALA A 76 -6.93 10.63 -6.79
CA ALA A 76 -5.93 11.60 -7.26
C ALA A 76 -6.21 12.07 -8.69
N VAL A 77 -6.62 11.17 -9.59
CA VAL A 77 -6.98 11.52 -10.98
C VAL A 77 -8.25 12.36 -11.01
N ARG A 78 -9.24 12.07 -10.16
CA ARG A 78 -10.47 12.88 -10.06
C ARG A 78 -10.21 14.27 -9.49
N THR A 79 -9.31 14.41 -8.51
CA THR A 79 -8.98 15.70 -7.90
C THR A 79 -8.08 16.60 -8.74
N ARG A 80 -7.36 16.06 -9.75
CA ARG A 80 -6.60 16.87 -10.73
C ARG A 80 -7.44 17.91 -11.48
N LYS A 81 -8.78 17.75 -11.53
CA LYS A 81 -9.70 18.69 -12.18
C LYS A 81 -10.22 19.81 -11.26
N VAL A 82 -9.92 19.78 -9.95
CA VAL A 82 -10.39 20.79 -8.98
C VAL A 82 -9.35 21.90 -8.87
N PRO A 83 -9.69 23.16 -9.22
CA PRO A 83 -8.71 24.25 -9.37
C PRO A 83 -8.35 24.97 -8.05
N GLU A 84 -8.36 24.29 -6.89
CA GLU A 84 -8.14 24.97 -5.60
C GLU A 84 -6.65 25.13 -5.19
N ASN A 85 -5.72 24.31 -5.71
CA ASN A 85 -4.28 24.47 -5.41
C ASN A 85 -3.36 23.86 -6.51
N PHE A 86 -3.31 24.50 -7.68
CA PHE A 86 -2.81 23.97 -8.97
C PHE A 86 -1.37 23.39 -8.98
N ASN A 87 -0.54 23.65 -7.98
CA ASN A 87 0.84 23.14 -7.90
C ASN A 87 0.96 21.88 -7.03
N GLU A 88 0.35 21.82 -5.83
CA GLU A 88 0.49 20.68 -4.91
C GLU A 88 -0.17 19.39 -5.45
N THR A 89 -1.37 19.50 -6.02
CA THR A 89 -2.13 18.33 -6.50
C THR A 89 -1.44 17.64 -7.70
N LYS A 90 -0.65 18.39 -8.48
CA LYS A 90 0.14 17.87 -9.61
C LYS A 90 1.29 16.98 -9.14
N PHE A 91 2.01 17.37 -8.09
CA PHE A 91 3.11 16.57 -7.52
C PHE A 91 2.59 15.27 -6.89
N ILE A 92 1.51 15.33 -6.12
CA ILE A 92 0.89 14.14 -5.52
C ILE A 92 0.41 13.17 -6.62
N GLY A 93 -0.23 13.70 -7.66
CA GLY A 93 -0.69 12.90 -8.79
C GLY A 93 0.45 12.25 -9.57
N PHE A 94 1.63 12.88 -9.66
CA PHE A 94 2.81 12.31 -10.31
C PHE A 94 3.42 11.19 -9.47
N THR A 95 3.58 11.40 -8.16
CA THR A 95 4.08 10.38 -7.23
C THR A 95 3.21 9.13 -7.24
N CYS A 96 1.88 9.28 -7.17
CA CYS A 96 0.95 8.15 -7.20
C CYS A 96 1.05 7.35 -8.51
N TYR A 97 1.21 8.02 -9.66
CA TYR A 97 1.37 7.37 -10.96
C TYR A 97 2.69 6.59 -11.06
N THR A 98 3.80 7.18 -10.59
CA THR A 98 5.11 6.51 -10.57
C THR A 98 5.11 5.29 -9.65
N THR A 99 4.45 5.35 -8.48
CA THR A 99 4.29 4.18 -7.58
C THR A 99 3.49 3.04 -8.21
N CYS A 100 2.55 3.32 -9.11
CA CYS A 100 1.80 2.28 -9.83
C CYS A 100 2.62 1.62 -10.95
N ILE A 101 3.65 2.30 -11.47
CA ILE A 101 4.48 1.81 -12.57
C ILE A 101 5.65 0.94 -12.08
N ILE A 102 6.21 1.29 -10.92
CA ILE A 102 7.31 0.55 -10.26
C ILE A 102 6.76 -0.72 -9.62
#